data_AF-A0A1M6ARM8-F1
#
_entry.id   AF-A0A1M6ARM8-F1
#
_cell.length_a   1.000
_cell.length_b   1.000
_cell.length_c   1.000
_cell.angle_alpha   90.00
_cell.angle_beta   90.00
_cell.angle_gamma   90.00
#
_symmetry.space_group_name_H-M   'P 1'
#
loop_
_entity.id
_entity.type
_entity.pdbx_description
1 polymer ?
#
loop_
_entity_poly.entity_id
_entity_poly.type
_entity_poly.pdbx_seq_one_letter_code
_entity_poly.pdbx_strand_id
1 'polypeptide(L)'
;MEITRDPPLRRDWDALTVDAPFVQGWAYGAAAERLGATVHRLRIGNASCLGVTQVIERGIGPLCLLWLPGGIHWLRGADTPRALKTIRLAWPGAVFVLSPDAGRALRQGSQRAVLDLSGDLRAGLRKKWRNRLTCAGRAGLSVTREPGCPDWLLGRDAEMRRRRGFRALPHRWLAKLERVSPGTVESWIAF
;
A
#
# COMPACT_ATOMS: atom_id res chain seq x y z
N MET A 1 -20.84 15.41 7.15
CA MET A 1 -19.89 14.40 6.65
C MET A 1 -19.87 13.29 7.65
N GLU A 2 -20.45 12.18 7.25
CA GLU A 2 -20.61 10.98 8.06
C GLU A 2 -19.54 9.97 7.67
N ILE A 3 -19.38 8.96 8.53
CA ILE A 3 -18.48 7.84 8.31
C ILE A 3 -19.27 6.57 8.53
N THR A 4 -19.35 5.74 7.50
CA THR A 4 -19.94 4.41 7.59
C THR A 4 -18.83 3.39 7.79
N ARG A 5 -19.03 2.50 8.78
CA ARG A 5 -18.11 1.42 9.15
C ARG A 5 -18.57 0.03 8.72
N ASP A 6 -19.75 -0.07 8.11
CA ASP A 6 -20.32 -1.34 7.71
C ASP A 6 -19.34 -2.10 6.82
N PRO A 7 -19.10 -3.40 7.10
CA PRO A 7 -18.09 -4.15 6.38
C PRO A 7 -18.50 -4.23 4.90
N PRO A 8 -17.78 -3.54 3.99
CA PRO A 8 -18.15 -3.55 2.59
C PRO A 8 -17.89 -4.94 2.02
N LEU A 9 -18.62 -5.31 0.97
CA LEU A 9 -18.23 -6.46 0.16
C LEU A 9 -16.91 -6.16 -0.54
N ARG A 10 -16.05 -7.17 -0.67
CA ARG A 10 -14.74 -7.03 -1.35
C ARG A 10 -14.86 -6.36 -2.72
N ARG A 11 -15.80 -6.83 -3.55
CA ARG A 11 -16.01 -6.30 -4.91
C ARG A 11 -16.31 -4.79 -4.91
N ASP A 12 -17.09 -4.33 -3.93
CA ASP A 12 -17.51 -2.93 -3.86
C ASP A 12 -16.34 -2.06 -3.40
N TRP A 13 -15.54 -2.57 -2.46
CA TRP A 13 -14.32 -1.90 -2.02
C TRP A 13 -13.26 -1.83 -3.11
N ASP A 14 -13.04 -2.93 -3.84
CA ASP A 14 -12.08 -2.98 -4.95
C ASP A 14 -12.49 -2.00 -6.06
N ALA A 15 -13.79 -1.87 -6.37
CA ALA A 15 -14.29 -0.87 -7.32
C ALA A 15 -14.03 0.58 -6.87
N LEU A 16 -14.14 0.87 -5.56
CA LEU A 16 -13.86 2.19 -5.00
C LEU A 16 -12.37 2.49 -4.83
N THR A 17 -11.50 1.48 -4.98
CA THR A 17 -10.05 1.60 -4.72
C THR A 17 -9.19 1.22 -5.92
N VAL A 18 -9.79 1.09 -7.11
CA VAL A 18 -9.10 0.71 -8.36
C VAL A 18 -7.88 1.59 -8.67
N ASP A 19 -8.01 2.90 -8.48
CA ASP A 19 -6.95 3.88 -8.72
C ASP A 19 -6.27 4.34 -7.41
N ALA A 20 -6.60 3.71 -6.29
CA ALA A 20 -6.03 4.04 -4.99
C ALA A 20 -4.64 3.41 -4.82
N PRO A 21 -3.78 3.97 -3.94
CA PRO A 21 -2.56 3.29 -3.54
C PRO A 21 -2.86 1.87 -3.03
N PHE A 22 -2.01 0.90 -3.35
CA PHE A 22 -2.20 -0.51 -2.99
C PHE A 22 -2.56 -0.76 -1.51
N VAL A 23 -2.05 0.08 -0.60
CA VAL A 23 -2.35 0.02 0.83
C VAL A 23 -3.83 0.27 1.20
N GLN A 24 -4.61 0.84 0.29
CA GLN A 24 -6.06 1.02 0.40
C GLN A 24 -6.84 -0.20 -0.10
N GLY A 25 -6.23 -1.06 -0.92
CA GLY A 25 -6.90 -2.23 -1.50
C GLY A 25 -7.28 -3.30 -0.46
N TRP A 26 -8.25 -4.14 -0.80
CA TRP A 26 -8.76 -5.18 0.10
C TRP A 26 -7.67 -6.16 0.54
N ALA A 27 -6.85 -6.62 -0.42
CA ALA A 27 -5.81 -7.61 -0.21
C ALA A 27 -4.79 -7.17 0.85
N TYR A 28 -4.46 -5.89 0.88
CA TYR A 28 -3.54 -5.32 1.88
C TYR A 28 -4.09 -5.45 3.30
N GLY A 29 -5.35 -5.03 3.50
CA GLY A 29 -6.04 -5.14 4.78
C GLY A 29 -6.20 -6.60 5.22
N ALA A 30 -6.63 -7.48 4.32
CA ALA A 30 -6.77 -8.90 4.60
C ALA A 30 -5.43 -9.54 5.04
N ALA A 31 -4.31 -9.15 4.43
CA ALA A 31 -2.98 -9.60 4.85
C ALA A 31 -2.62 -9.08 6.26
N ALA A 32 -2.99 -7.83 6.58
CA ALA A 32 -2.79 -7.25 7.90
C ALA A 32 -3.63 -7.96 9.00
N GLU A 33 -4.88 -8.32 8.70
CA GLU A 33 -5.76 -9.10 9.59
C GLU A 33 -5.14 -10.46 9.93
N ARG A 34 -4.58 -11.16 8.93
CA ARG A 34 -3.84 -12.42 9.14
C ARG A 34 -2.57 -12.28 9.98
N LEU A 35 -2.13 -11.05 10.25
CA LEU A 35 -1.01 -10.72 11.12
C LEU A 35 -1.47 -10.09 12.45
N GLY A 36 -2.76 -10.21 12.79
CA GLY A 36 -3.33 -9.80 14.08
C GLY A 36 -3.71 -8.33 14.16
N ALA A 37 -3.89 -7.63 13.04
CA ALA A 37 -4.51 -6.31 13.04
C ALA A 37 -6.03 -6.43 12.94
N THR A 38 -6.76 -5.40 13.38
CA THR A 38 -8.16 -5.19 13.00
C THR A 38 -8.19 -4.17 11.87
N VAL A 39 -8.95 -4.42 10.80
CA VAL A 39 -9.03 -3.50 9.67
C VAL A 39 -10.42 -2.92 9.53
N HIS A 40 -10.51 -1.59 9.55
CA HIS A 40 -11.74 -0.85 9.34
C HIS A 40 -11.71 -0.23 7.95
N ARG A 41 -12.74 -0.48 7.16
CA ARG A 41 -12.89 0.09 5.82
C ARG A 41 -13.99 1.14 5.88
N LEU A 42 -13.60 2.39 5.78
CA LEU A 42 -14.48 3.52 6.03
C LEU A 42 -14.91 4.15 4.72
N ARG A 43 -16.21 4.40 4.60
CA ARG A 43 -16.77 5.28 3.56
C ARG A 43 -17.02 6.64 4.20
N ILE A 44 -16.58 7.70 3.53
CA ILE A 44 -16.67 9.08 3.99
C ILE A 44 -17.64 9.81 3.05
N GLY A 45 -18.65 10.43 3.63
CA GLY A 45 -19.69 11.11 2.86
C GLY A 45 -21.00 11.18 3.63
N ASN A 46 -22.03 11.76 3.02
CA ASN A 46 -23.41 11.67 3.54
C ASN A 46 -24.17 10.70 2.62
N ALA A 47 -25.15 11.19 1.86
CA ALA A 47 -25.91 10.40 0.88
C ALA A 47 -25.07 9.86 -0.30
N SER A 48 -23.88 10.41 -0.56
CA SER A 48 -22.95 9.92 -1.57
C SER A 48 -21.57 9.67 -0.98
N CYS A 49 -20.86 8.69 -1.54
CA CYS A 49 -19.49 8.36 -1.13
C CYS A 49 -18.51 9.38 -1.73
N LEU A 50 -17.96 10.24 -0.87
CA LEU A 50 -17.01 11.28 -1.25
C LEU A 50 -15.56 10.76 -1.20
N GLY A 51 -15.28 9.83 -0.28
CA GLY A 51 -13.98 9.19 -0.17
C GLY A 51 -14.03 7.89 0.60
N VAL A 52 -12.92 7.16 0.57
CA VAL A 52 -12.73 5.92 1.30
C VAL A 52 -11.39 5.92 2.03
N THR A 53 -11.31 5.23 3.16
CA THR A 53 -10.02 4.99 3.82
C THR A 53 -10.00 3.65 4.55
N GLN A 54 -8.92 2.91 4.39
CA GLN A 54 -8.61 1.71 5.17
C GLN A 54 -7.80 2.12 6.42
N VAL A 55 -8.30 1.74 7.60
CA VAL A 55 -7.67 1.96 8.90
C VAL A 55 -7.19 0.62 9.43
N ILE A 56 -5.93 0.55 9.83
CA ILE A 56 -5.31 -0.63 10.43
C ILE A 56 -5.10 -0.37 11.91
N GLU A 57 -5.84 -1.09 12.73
CA GLU A 57 -5.81 -1.01 14.18
C GLU A 57 -4.89 -2.09 14.77
N ARG A 58 -4.08 -1.71 15.76
CA ARG A 58 -3.28 -2.63 16.57
C ARG A 58 -3.25 -2.22 18.04
N GLY A 59 -3.47 -3.18 18.93
CA GLY A 59 -3.21 -3.02 20.35
C GLY A 59 -1.72 -3.18 20.69
N ILE A 60 -1.17 -2.26 21.48
CA ILE A 60 0.16 -2.40 22.10
C ILE A 60 0.00 -2.10 23.60
N GLY A 61 -0.19 -3.16 24.40
CA GLY A 61 -0.55 -3.01 25.81
C GLY A 61 -1.86 -2.20 25.95
N PRO A 62 -1.88 -1.10 26.74
CA PRO A 62 -3.07 -0.27 26.89
C PRO A 62 -3.34 0.66 25.69
N LEU A 63 -2.42 0.74 24.72
CA LEU A 63 -2.54 1.66 23.58
C LEU A 63 -3.30 1.01 22.43
N CYS A 64 -4.32 1.70 21.92
CA CYS A 64 -4.92 1.43 20.61
C CYS A 64 -4.22 2.31 19.57
N LEU A 65 -3.47 1.70 18.65
CA LEU A 65 -2.84 2.40 17.53
C LEU A 65 -3.72 2.28 16.29
N LEU A 66 -4.04 3.41 15.67
CA LEU A 66 -4.74 3.47 14.38
C LEU A 66 -3.80 4.00 13.32
N TRP A 67 -3.54 3.19 12.30
CA TRP A 67 -2.74 3.57 11.15
C TRP A 67 -3.61 3.73 9.91
N LEU A 68 -3.57 4.91 9.27
CA LEU A 68 -4.26 5.18 8.01
C LEU A 68 -3.24 5.25 6.88
N PRO A 69 -2.83 4.10 6.30
CA PRO A 69 -1.79 4.07 5.29
C PRO A 69 -2.22 4.81 4.03
N GLY A 70 -1.49 5.86 3.64
CA GLY A 70 -1.83 6.66 2.46
C GLY A 70 -3.03 7.60 2.63
N GLY A 71 -3.57 7.76 3.84
CA GLY A 71 -4.60 8.74 4.15
C GLY A 71 -6.00 8.39 3.62
N ILE A 72 -6.74 9.40 3.18
CA ILE A 72 -8.08 9.25 2.59
C ILE A 72 -7.96 9.27 1.07
N HIS A 73 -8.50 8.25 0.42
CA HIS A 73 -8.68 8.23 -1.02
C HIS A 73 -9.98 8.96 -1.37
N TRP A 74 -9.85 10.20 -1.84
CA TRP A 74 -10.98 11.02 -2.26
C TRP A 74 -11.44 10.62 -3.66
N LEU A 75 -12.71 10.29 -3.78
CA LEU A 75 -13.38 10.03 -5.05
C LEU A 75 -13.92 11.34 -5.65
N ARG A 76 -14.46 12.21 -4.79
CA ARG A 76 -15.06 13.51 -5.14
C ARG A 76 -15.01 14.45 -3.95
N GLY A 77 -14.51 15.67 -4.15
CA GLY A 77 -14.48 16.72 -3.12
C GLY A 77 -13.61 16.38 -1.92
N ALA A 78 -12.53 17.13 -1.70
CA ALA A 78 -11.63 16.86 -0.58
C ALA A 78 -11.88 17.82 0.59
N ASP A 79 -12.18 17.26 1.78
CA ASP A 79 -12.18 17.97 3.06
C ASP A 79 -11.47 17.11 4.12
N THR A 80 -10.16 16.96 3.91
CA THR A 80 -9.25 16.17 4.74
C THR A 80 -9.31 16.56 6.22
N PRO A 81 -9.26 17.85 6.62
CA PRO A 81 -9.34 18.24 8.02
C PRO A 81 -10.65 17.81 8.70
N ARG A 82 -11.81 18.04 8.05
CA ARG A 82 -13.11 17.64 8.61
C ARG A 82 -13.23 16.13 8.72
N ALA A 83 -12.74 15.38 7.73
CA ALA A 83 -12.79 13.92 7.75
C ALA A 83 -11.99 13.35 8.89
N LEU A 84 -10.78 13.84 9.08
CA LEU A 84 -9.91 13.36 10.14
C LEU A 84 -10.42 13.75 11.51
N LYS A 85 -11.08 14.91 11.64
CA LYS A 85 -11.83 15.24 12.86
C LYS A 85 -12.93 14.22 13.13
N THR A 86 -13.76 13.88 12.14
CA THR A 86 -14.83 12.89 12.32
C THR A 86 -14.28 11.49 12.64
N ILE A 87 -13.22 11.05 11.96
CA ILE A 87 -12.56 9.75 12.23
C ILE A 87 -12.06 9.72 13.68
N ARG A 88 -11.40 10.79 14.13
CA ARG A 88 -10.88 10.89 15.51
C ARG A 88 -11.96 10.81 16.57
N LEU A 89 -13.07 11.50 16.35
CA LEU A 89 -14.21 11.46 17.27
C LEU A 89 -14.82 10.05 17.38
N ALA A 90 -14.69 9.24 16.33
CA ALA A 90 -15.20 7.89 16.30
C ALA A 90 -14.30 6.88 17.05
N TRP A 91 -13.05 7.23 17.37
CA TRP A 91 -12.11 6.44 18.19
C TRP A 91 -11.49 7.28 19.31
N PRO A 92 -12.25 7.59 20.37
CA PRO A 92 -11.73 8.33 21.50
C PRO A 92 -10.58 7.56 22.18
N GLY A 93 -9.49 8.26 22.50
CA GLY A 93 -8.32 7.68 23.19
C GLY A 93 -7.33 6.91 22.31
N ALA A 94 -7.62 6.69 21.02
CA ALA A 94 -6.68 6.04 20.12
C ALA A 94 -5.53 6.96 19.69
N VAL A 95 -4.35 6.37 19.52
CA VAL A 95 -3.17 7.06 18.99
C VAL A 95 -3.14 6.89 17.47
N PHE A 96 -3.31 8.01 16.77
CA PHE A 96 -3.31 8.04 15.31
C PHE A 96 -1.89 8.17 14.76
N VAL A 97 -1.46 7.14 14.03
CA VAL A 97 -0.27 7.17 13.19
C VAL A 97 -0.73 7.48 11.78
N LEU A 98 -0.41 8.66 11.28
CA LEU A 98 -0.92 9.14 10.00
C LEU A 98 0.23 9.28 9.00
N SER A 99 0.01 8.79 7.77
CA SER A 99 0.79 9.25 6.60
C SER A 99 0.37 10.70 6.31
N PRO A 100 1.29 11.52 5.76
CA PRO A 100 1.31 12.96 5.96
C PRO A 100 -0.02 13.56 5.52
N ASP A 101 -0.71 14.21 6.47
CA ASP A 101 -1.77 15.22 6.31
C ASP A 101 -2.65 15.40 7.56
N ALA A 102 -2.43 14.63 8.65
CA ALA A 102 -3.18 14.91 9.89
C ALA A 102 -2.61 14.46 11.24
N GLY A 103 -1.37 13.97 11.42
CA GLY A 103 -0.89 13.53 12.74
C GLY A 103 0.63 13.52 12.89
N ARG A 104 1.17 12.78 13.88
CA ARG A 104 2.61 12.49 13.97
C ARG A 104 2.99 11.74 12.68
N ALA A 105 3.54 12.48 11.73
CA ALA A 105 3.84 11.97 10.41
C ALA A 105 4.93 10.90 10.51
N LEU A 106 4.58 9.66 10.17
CA LEU A 106 5.60 8.78 9.60
C LEU A 106 5.98 9.43 8.28
N ARG A 107 7.20 9.99 8.18
CA ARG A 107 7.74 10.47 6.91
C ARG A 107 7.78 9.29 5.95
N GLN A 108 6.74 9.15 5.13
CA GLN A 108 6.88 8.43 3.87
C GLN A 108 7.87 9.21 3.01
N GLY A 109 8.55 8.53 2.09
CA GLY A 109 9.38 9.21 1.09
C GLY A 109 8.52 10.27 0.40
N SER A 110 8.83 11.55 0.60
CA SER A 110 8.05 12.68 0.07
C SER A 110 8.18 12.81 -1.45
N GLN A 111 9.06 12.01 -2.06
CA GLN A 111 9.34 12.00 -3.48
C GLN A 111 9.11 10.60 -4.03
N ARG A 112 8.29 10.52 -5.08
CA ARG A 112 8.05 9.30 -5.85
C ARG A 112 8.57 9.52 -7.26
N ALA A 113 9.35 8.55 -7.76
CA ALA A 113 9.67 8.49 -9.18
C ALA A 113 8.53 7.74 -9.88
N VAL A 114 7.73 8.46 -10.67
CA VAL A 114 6.62 7.89 -11.44
C VAL A 114 7.03 7.86 -12.91
N LEU A 115 6.90 6.69 -13.53
CA LEU A 115 7.09 6.51 -14.97
C LEU A 115 5.71 6.27 -15.58
N ASP A 116 5.31 7.12 -16.53
CA ASP A 116 4.13 6.86 -17.34
C ASP A 116 4.39 5.66 -18.25
N LEU A 117 3.49 4.68 -18.22
CA LEU A 117 3.55 3.48 -19.03
C LEU A 117 2.70 3.56 -20.30
N SER A 118 2.12 4.72 -20.58
CA SER A 118 1.42 5.00 -21.84
C SER A 118 2.41 5.25 -22.98
N GLY A 119 2.08 4.81 -24.19
CA GLY A 119 2.87 5.06 -25.40
C GLY A 119 4.22 4.34 -25.45
N ASP A 120 5.23 4.99 -26.04
CA ASP A 120 6.59 4.43 -26.15
C ASP A 120 7.35 4.58 -24.82
N LEU A 121 7.39 3.47 -24.09
CA LEU A 121 8.09 3.31 -22.81
C LEU A 121 9.57 3.73 -22.84
N ARG A 122 10.24 3.60 -24.00
CA ARG A 122 11.64 3.96 -24.15
C ARG A 122 11.81 5.44 -24.47
N ALA A 123 10.90 6.03 -25.24
CA ALA A 123 10.99 7.44 -25.63
C ALA A 123 10.99 8.38 -24.41
N GLY A 124 10.18 8.07 -23.39
CA GLY A 124 10.07 8.85 -22.15
C GLY A 124 11.28 8.78 -21.23
N LEU A 125 12.21 7.85 -21.44
CA LEU A 125 13.40 7.69 -20.60
C LEU A 125 14.51 8.68 -21.00
N ARG A 126 15.20 9.26 -20.01
CA ARG A 126 16.41 10.05 -20.27
C ARG A 126 17.47 9.21 -20.98
N LYS A 127 18.28 9.86 -21.84
CA LYS A 127 19.32 9.21 -22.68
C LYS A 127 20.20 8.20 -21.91
N LYS A 128 20.64 8.54 -20.69
CA LYS A 128 21.44 7.64 -19.84
C LYS A 128 20.73 6.31 -19.55
N TRP A 129 19.44 6.36 -19.23
CA TRP A 129 18.64 5.16 -18.93
C TRP A 129 18.34 4.36 -20.20
N ARG A 130 18.03 5.03 -21.33
CA ARG A 130 17.86 4.37 -22.63
C ARG A 130 19.10 3.60 -23.07
N ASN A 131 20.27 4.20 -22.91
CA ASN A 131 21.54 3.56 -23.26
C ASN A 131 21.81 2.33 -22.38
N ARG A 132 21.53 2.42 -21.07
CA ARG A 132 21.66 1.27 -20.14
C ARG A 132 20.70 0.14 -20.49
N LEU A 133 19.45 0.46 -20.82
CA LEU A 133 18.46 -0.53 -21.24
C LEU A 133 18.85 -1.20 -22.56
N THR A 134 19.40 -0.42 -23.50
CA THR A 134 19.92 -0.96 -24.79
C THR A 134 21.08 -1.91 -24.54
N CYS A 135 22.01 -1.56 -23.64
CA CYS A 135 23.12 -2.43 -23.25
C CYS A 135 22.60 -3.73 -22.59
N ALA A 136 21.66 -3.62 -21.65
CA ALA A 136 21.05 -4.80 -21.01
C ALA A 136 20.33 -5.71 -22.02
N GLY A 137 19.61 -5.14 -23.00
CA GLY A 137 18.96 -5.91 -24.06
C GLY A 137 19.95 -6.62 -25.00
N ARG A 138 21.18 -6.08 -25.14
CA ARG A 138 22.26 -6.73 -25.91
C ARG A 138 23.03 -7.77 -25.11
N ALA A 139 22.88 -7.79 -23.78
CA ALA A 139 23.59 -8.72 -22.92
C ALA A 139 23.01 -10.16 -22.96
N GLY A 140 21.96 -10.40 -23.77
CA GLY A 140 21.36 -11.73 -23.92
C GLY A 140 20.59 -12.22 -22.69
N LEU A 141 20.18 -11.30 -21.80
CA LEU A 141 19.43 -11.65 -20.58
C LEU A 141 18.04 -12.19 -20.94
N SER A 142 17.67 -13.28 -20.28
CA SER A 142 16.31 -13.84 -20.32
C SER A 142 15.55 -13.40 -19.08
N VAL A 143 14.29 -12.99 -19.26
CA VAL A 143 13.42 -12.57 -18.15
C VAL A 143 12.25 -13.52 -18.05
N THR A 144 12.04 -14.06 -16.86
CA THR A 144 10.92 -14.96 -16.54
C THR A 144 10.05 -14.36 -15.44
N ARG A 145 8.74 -14.59 -15.55
CA ARG A 145 7.75 -14.23 -14.53
C ARG A 145 7.42 -15.47 -13.72
N GLU A 146 7.57 -15.37 -12.40
CA GLU A 146 7.22 -16.43 -11.47
C GLU A 146 6.09 -15.96 -10.53
N PRO A 147 5.08 -16.81 -10.26
CA PRO A 147 4.06 -16.49 -9.27
C PRO A 147 4.67 -16.45 -7.86
N GLY A 148 4.21 -15.50 -7.04
CA GLY A 148 4.69 -15.33 -5.67
C GLY A 148 6.10 -14.76 -5.58
N CYS A 149 6.76 -15.04 -4.45
CA CYS A 149 8.13 -14.61 -4.17
C CYS A 149 9.00 -15.81 -3.78
N PRO A 150 10.01 -16.18 -4.60
CA PRO A 150 10.87 -17.32 -4.32
C PRO A 150 11.70 -17.17 -3.04
N ASP A 151 11.95 -18.28 -2.35
CA ASP A 151 12.69 -18.30 -1.07
C ASP A 151 14.12 -17.73 -1.20
N TRP A 152 14.79 -17.99 -2.32
CA TRP A 152 16.14 -17.46 -2.55
C TRP A 152 16.15 -15.93 -2.59
N LEU A 153 15.11 -15.30 -3.15
CA LEU A 153 14.98 -13.85 -3.25
C LEU A 153 14.71 -13.23 -1.87
N LEU A 154 13.85 -13.87 -1.07
CA LEU A 154 13.64 -13.51 0.33
C LEU A 154 14.95 -13.61 1.14
N GLY A 155 15.73 -14.68 0.93
CA GLY A 155 17.04 -14.86 1.55
C GLY A 155 18.03 -13.73 1.21
N ARG A 156 18.11 -13.35 -0.06
CA ARG A 156 18.95 -12.22 -0.53
C ARG A 156 18.52 -10.88 0.04
N ASP A 157 17.22 -10.62 0.11
CA ASP A 157 16.69 -9.41 0.72
C ASP A 157 16.97 -9.36 2.23
N ALA A 158 16.86 -10.47 2.95
CA ALA A 158 17.27 -10.56 4.37
C ALA A 158 18.76 -10.28 4.57
N GLU A 159 19.63 -10.83 3.72
CA GLU A 159 21.06 -10.55 3.73
C GLU A 159 21.34 -9.06 3.50
N MET A 160 20.73 -8.46 2.48
CA MET A 160 20.89 -7.06 2.14
C MET A 160 20.41 -6.13 3.27
N ARG A 161 19.25 -6.42 3.87
CA ARG A 161 18.69 -5.68 5.02
C ARG A 161 19.65 -5.70 6.21
N ARG A 162 20.21 -6.87 6.55
CA ARG A 162 21.20 -7.00 7.64
C ARG A 162 22.45 -6.21 7.35
N ARG A 163 23.02 -6.35 6.14
CA ARG A 163 24.25 -5.65 5.74
C ARG A 163 24.09 -4.13 5.72
N ARG A 164 22.94 -3.63 5.27
CA ARG A 164 22.68 -2.18 5.11
C ARG A 164 21.94 -1.55 6.30
N GLY A 165 21.56 -2.34 7.30
CA GLY A 165 20.95 -1.86 8.54
C GLY A 165 19.55 -1.25 8.39
N PHE A 166 18.78 -1.56 7.34
CA PHE A 166 17.42 -1.03 7.17
C PHE A 166 16.33 -2.05 7.49
N ARG A 167 15.18 -1.54 7.93
CA ARG A 167 13.96 -2.32 8.16
C ARG A 167 13.01 -2.15 6.97
N ALA A 168 12.32 -3.21 6.61
CA ALA A 168 11.30 -3.21 5.58
C ALA A 168 10.17 -4.17 5.97
N LEU A 169 9.16 -4.29 5.11
CA LEU A 169 8.00 -5.13 5.35
C LEU A 169 8.44 -6.58 5.64
N PRO A 170 7.95 -7.23 6.72
CA PRO A 170 8.36 -8.59 7.06
C PRO A 170 8.00 -9.58 5.94
N HIS A 171 8.87 -10.55 5.62
CA HIS A 171 8.59 -11.54 4.57
C HIS A 171 7.30 -12.34 4.81
N ARG A 172 6.99 -12.63 6.08
CA ARG A 172 5.71 -13.25 6.47
C ARG A 172 4.49 -12.49 5.97
N TRP A 173 4.60 -11.18 5.74
CA TRP A 173 3.53 -10.37 5.18
C TRP A 173 3.25 -10.75 3.72
N LEU A 174 4.28 -10.94 2.90
CA LEU A 174 4.13 -11.39 1.51
C LEU A 174 3.45 -12.77 1.46
N ALA A 175 3.85 -13.69 2.35
CA ALA A 175 3.23 -15.01 2.45
C ALA A 175 1.75 -14.94 2.88
N LYS A 176 1.37 -13.99 3.75
CA LYS A 176 -0.05 -13.78 4.09
C LYS A 176 -0.82 -13.15 2.95
N LEU A 177 -0.24 -12.16 2.26
CA LEU A 177 -0.84 -11.52 1.09
C LEU A 177 -1.17 -12.55 0.01
N GLU A 178 -0.21 -13.39 -0.36
CA GLU A 178 -0.40 -14.40 -1.38
C GLU A 178 -1.48 -15.43 -0.99
N ARG A 179 -1.57 -15.78 0.30
CA ARG A 179 -2.64 -16.67 0.79
C ARG A 179 -4.04 -16.07 0.75
N VAL A 180 -4.19 -14.76 1.00
CA VAL A 180 -5.52 -14.11 1.03
C VAL A 180 -5.94 -13.59 -0.35
N SER A 181 -4.98 -13.36 -1.24
CA SER A 181 -5.21 -12.88 -2.58
C SER A 181 -4.13 -13.46 -3.52
N PRO A 182 -4.29 -14.73 -3.94
CA PRO A 182 -3.34 -15.38 -4.85
C PRO A 182 -3.15 -14.58 -6.14
N GLY A 183 -1.92 -14.57 -6.65
CA GLY A 183 -1.56 -13.80 -7.86
C GLY A 183 -1.38 -12.30 -7.62
N THR A 184 -1.44 -11.82 -6.38
CA THR A 184 -1.12 -10.42 -6.06
C THR A 184 0.39 -10.21 -5.98
N VAL A 185 1.14 -11.25 -5.60
CA VAL A 185 2.61 -11.21 -5.54
C VAL A 185 3.18 -11.93 -6.74
N GLU A 186 4.10 -11.27 -7.44
CA GLU A 186 4.80 -11.84 -8.59
C GLU A 186 6.25 -11.40 -8.59
N SER A 187 7.11 -12.26 -9.10
CA SER A 187 8.55 -12.01 -9.21
C SER A 187 8.98 -12.05 -10.67
N TRP A 188 9.92 -11.17 -11.01
CA TRP A 188 10.55 -11.12 -12.33
C TRP A 188 12.04 -11.40 -12.15
N ILE A 189 12.52 -12.49 -12.77
CA ILE A 189 13.89 -12.96 -12.63
C ILE A 189 14.60 -12.78 -13.96
N ALA A 190 15.73 -12.08 -13.93
CA ALA A 190 16.62 -11.92 -15.08
C ALA A 190 17.89 -12.76 -14.88
N PHE A 191 18.25 -13.57 -15.88
CA PHE A 191 19.45 -14.42 -15.89
C PHE A 191 20.15 -14.38 -17.25
#